data_AF-A0AA38F7W7-F1
#
_entry.id   AF-A0AA38F7W7-F1
#
_cell.length_a   1.000
_cell.length_b   1.000
_cell.length_c   1.000
_cell.angle_alpha   90.00
_cell.angle_beta   90.00
_cell.angle_gamma   90.00
#
_symmetry.space_group_name_H-M   'P 1'
#
loop_
_entity.id
_entity.type
_entity.pdbx_description
1 polymer ?
#
loop_
_entity_poly.entity_id
_entity_poly.type
_entity_poly.pdbx_seq_one_letter_code
_entity_poly.pdbx_strand_id
1 'polypeptide(L)'
;YKWEDYLPLVEFPYNNTYHASLKMAPFEALYGRKCRTPISWDSIEDREVIGPEILMEMEQEVKMIRECLKEAVDRKKSYVDLKRVDRKFELGEK
;
A
#
# COMPACT_ATOMS: atom_id res chain seq x y z
N TYR A 1 -10.05 -0.83 22.36
CA TYR A 1 -9.30 -0.58 21.10
C TYR A 1 -10.09 -1.18 19.95
N LYS A 2 -10.50 -0.37 18.96
CA LYS A 2 -11.38 -0.75 17.83
C LYS A 2 -10.66 -1.47 16.68
N TRP A 3 -9.58 -2.20 16.96
CA TRP A 3 -8.72 -2.75 15.90
C TRP A 3 -9.45 -3.78 15.02
N GLU A 4 -10.39 -4.52 15.60
CA GLU A 4 -11.26 -5.48 14.92
C GLU A 4 -12.09 -4.82 13.81
N ASP A 5 -12.54 -3.58 14.04
CA ASP A 5 -13.30 -2.81 13.03
C ASP A 5 -12.45 -2.48 11.79
N TYR A 6 -11.12 -2.47 11.93
CA TYR A 6 -10.17 -2.23 10.83
C TYR A 6 -9.64 -3.51 10.19
N LEU A 7 -9.97 -4.69 10.72
CA LEU A 7 -9.51 -5.97 10.19
C LEU A 7 -9.80 -6.14 8.69
N PRO A 8 -11.01 -5.82 8.18
CA PRO A 8 -11.31 -5.94 6.76
C PRO A 8 -10.43 -5.03 5.88
N LEU A 9 -10.05 -3.85 6.41
CA LEU A 9 -9.20 -2.90 5.68
C LEU A 9 -7.75 -3.37 5.59
N VAL A 10 -7.27 -4.17 6.54
CA VAL A 10 -5.90 -4.73 6.55
C VAL A 10 -5.84 -6.04 5.77
N GLU A 11 -6.90 -6.83 5.81
CA GLU A 11 -7.00 -8.11 5.08
C GLU A 11 -6.92 -7.89 3.56
N PHE A 12 -7.56 -6.84 3.05
CA PHE A 12 -7.53 -6.52 1.62
C PHE A 12 -6.12 -6.33 1.06
N PRO A 13 -5.27 -5.40 1.56
CA PRO A 13 -3.91 -5.26 1.05
C PRO A 13 -3.05 -6.49 1.32
N TYR A 14 -3.28 -7.22 2.43
CA TYR A 14 -2.55 -8.46 2.72
C TYR A 14 -2.79 -9.53 1.64
N ASN A 15 -4.05 -9.75 1.24
CA ASN A 15 -4.41 -10.76 0.25
C ASN A 15 -4.09 -10.36 -1.20
N ASN A 16 -3.96 -9.06 -1.48
CA ASN A 16 -3.79 -8.53 -2.84
C ASN A 16 -2.37 -8.05 -3.16
N THR A 17 -1.46 -8.03 -2.18
CA THR A 17 -0.06 -7.67 -2.39
C THR A 17 0.76 -8.88 -2.84
N TYR A 18 1.79 -8.63 -3.65
CA TYR A 18 2.75 -9.65 -4.07
C TYR A 18 3.40 -10.36 -2.88
N HIS A 19 3.27 -11.68 -2.83
CA HIS A 19 3.89 -12.50 -1.79
C HIS A 19 5.10 -13.25 -2.35
N ALA A 20 6.31 -12.91 -1.88
CA ALA A 20 7.57 -13.38 -2.47
C ALA A 20 7.70 -14.91 -2.53
N SER A 21 7.23 -15.64 -1.52
CA SER A 21 7.28 -17.11 -1.49
C SER A 21 6.32 -17.76 -2.50
N LEU A 22 5.18 -17.11 -2.77
CA LEU A 22 4.19 -17.59 -3.76
C LEU A 22 4.53 -17.09 -5.18
N LYS A 23 5.39 -16.07 -5.28
CA LYS A 23 5.68 -15.31 -6.50
C LYS A 23 4.44 -14.68 -7.15
N MET A 24 3.37 -14.51 -6.38
CA MET A 24 2.07 -13.92 -6.76
C MET A 24 1.32 -13.49 -5.49
N ALA A 25 0.20 -12.78 -5.62
CA ALA A 25 -0.65 -12.46 -4.46
C ALA A 25 -1.47 -13.68 -4.00
N PRO A 26 -1.78 -13.83 -2.70
CA PRO A 26 -2.69 -14.90 -2.23
C PRO A 26 -4.03 -14.95 -2.97
N PHE A 27 -4.61 -13.78 -3.29
CA PHE A 27 -5.82 -13.69 -4.10
C PHE A 27 -5.63 -14.28 -5.51
N GLU A 28 -4.49 -14.00 -6.15
CA GLU A 28 -4.14 -14.54 -7.48
C GLU A 28 -4.00 -16.06 -7.42
N ALA A 29 -3.38 -16.59 -6.37
CA ALA A 29 -3.24 -18.03 -6.17
C ALA A 29 -4.59 -18.74 -5.99
N LEU A 30 -5.55 -18.09 -5.32
CA LEU A 30 -6.87 -18.67 -5.05
C LEU A 30 -7.82 -18.59 -6.26
N TYR A 31 -7.83 -17.46 -6.96
CA TYR A 31 -8.82 -17.19 -8.03
C TYR A 31 -8.24 -17.24 -9.44
N GLY A 32 -6.93 -17.42 -9.60
CA GLY A 32 -6.26 -17.47 -10.91
C GLY A 32 -6.28 -16.15 -11.69
N ARG A 33 -6.65 -15.04 -11.04
CA ARG A 33 -6.72 -13.70 -11.65
C ARG A 33 -6.28 -12.64 -10.66
N LYS A 34 -5.81 -11.50 -11.18
CA LYS A 34 -5.48 -10.33 -10.35
C LYS A 34 -6.73 -9.79 -9.67
N CYS A 35 -6.54 -9.24 -8.47
CA CYS A 35 -7.63 -8.53 -7.81
C CYS A 35 -7.99 -7.29 -8.61
N ARG A 36 -9.30 -7.09 -8.71
CA ARG A 36 -9.93 -5.94 -9.31
C ARG A 36 -9.88 -4.80 -8.27
N THR A 37 -8.84 -3.98 -8.36
CA THR A 37 -8.63 -2.86 -7.43
C THR A 37 -8.89 -1.54 -8.12
N PRO A 38 -9.33 -0.49 -7.40
CA PRO A 38 -9.43 0.87 -7.92
C PRO A 38 -8.17 1.39 -8.62
N ILE A 39 -7.00 0.80 -8.29
CA ILE A 39 -5.68 1.19 -8.77
C ILE A 39 -5.28 0.41 -10.04
N SER A 40 -5.92 -0.73 -10.35
CA SER A 40 -5.49 -1.68 -11.38
C SER A 40 -6.62 -2.12 -12.32
N TRP A 41 -7.43 -1.17 -12.80
CA TRP A 41 -8.46 -1.39 -13.82
C TRP A 41 -7.87 -1.40 -15.24
N ASP A 42 -7.10 -2.45 -15.53
CA ASP A 42 -6.41 -2.61 -16.82
C ASP A 42 -7.33 -3.22 -17.91
N SER A 43 -8.45 -3.85 -17.52
CA SER A 43 -9.38 -4.47 -18.46
C SER A 43 -10.40 -3.46 -19.01
N ILE A 44 -10.63 -3.45 -20.32
CA ILE A 44 -11.69 -2.65 -20.98
C ILE A 44 -13.06 -2.96 -20.36
N GLU A 45 -13.33 -4.23 -20.05
CA GLU A 45 -14.54 -4.70 -19.38
C GLU A 45 -14.76 -4.07 -18.00
N ASP A 46 -13.69 -3.77 -17.25
CA ASP A 46 -13.81 -3.17 -15.92
C ASP A 46 -14.21 -1.69 -16.00
N ARG A 47 -13.75 -0.99 -17.06
CA ARG A 47 -14.10 0.41 -17.29
C ARG A 47 -15.54 0.58 -17.77
N GLU A 48 -16.04 -0.37 -18.55
CA GLU A 48 -17.44 -0.37 -19.01
C GLU A 48 -18.43 -0.63 -17.88
N VAL A 49 -18.08 -1.47 -16.89
CA VAL A 49 -18.96 -1.87 -15.79
C VAL A 49 -19.14 -0.76 -14.74
N ILE A 50 -18.10 0.01 -14.44
CA ILE A 50 -18.10 0.99 -13.34
C ILE A 50 -18.50 2.40 -13.81
N GLY A 51 -18.27 2.71 -15.09
CA GLY A 51 -18.54 4.04 -15.66
C GLY A 51 -17.46 5.08 -15.35
N PRO A 52 -17.32 6.12 -16.21
CA PRO A 52 -16.18 7.04 -16.18
C PRO A 52 -16.17 7.99 -14.98
N GLU A 53 -17.33 8.33 -14.41
CA GLU A 53 -17.46 9.29 -13.31
C GLU A 53 -16.91 8.72 -12.00
N ILE A 54 -17.32 7.51 -11.65
CA ILE A 54 -16.83 6.78 -10.45
C ILE A 54 -15.32 6.50 -10.55
N LEU A 55 -14.82 6.18 -11.75
CA LEU A 55 -13.38 5.98 -11.96
C LEU A 55 -12.58 7.24 -11.65
N MET A 56 -13.09 8.41 -12.06
CA MET A 56 -12.42 9.69 -11.83
C MET A 56 -12.41 10.06 -10.34
N GLU A 57 -13.51 9.82 -9.62
CA GLU A 57 -13.57 10.00 -8.16
C GLU A 57 -12.58 9.08 -7.44
N MET A 58 -12.55 7.79 -7.78
CA MET A 58 -11.63 6.84 -7.18
C MET A 58 -10.16 7.16 -7.46
N GLU A 59 -9.84 7.62 -8.66
CA GLU A 59 -8.47 8.02 -8.99
C GLU A 59 -8.02 9.24 -8.17
N GLN A 60 -8.93 10.19 -7.93
CA GLN A 60 -8.66 11.34 -7.06
C GLN A 60 -8.45 10.92 -5.61
N GLU A 61 -9.28 10.02 -5.07
CA GLU A 61 -9.12 9.50 -3.71
C GLU A 61 -7.79 8.75 -3.54
N VAL A 62 -7.44 7.87 -4.48
CA VAL A 62 -6.17 7.14 -4.48
C VAL A 62 -4.99 8.11 -4.51
N LYS A 63 -5.08 9.19 -5.30
CA LYS A 63 -4.04 10.21 -5.36
C LYS A 63 -3.86 10.91 -4.02
N MET A 64 -4.96 11.33 -3.38
CA MET A 64 -4.92 11.96 -2.06
C MET A 64 -4.27 11.05 -1.01
N ILE A 65 -4.66 9.77 -0.97
CA ILE A 65 -4.09 8.79 -0.03
C ILE A 65 -2.57 8.64 -0.24
N ARG A 66 -2.11 8.58 -1.50
CA ARG A 66 -0.68 8.48 -1.83
C ARG A 66 0.10 9.71 -1.37
N GLU A 67 -0.46 10.90 -1.55
CA GLU A 67 0.14 12.16 -1.08
C GLU A 67 0.27 12.17 0.45
N CYS A 68 -0.80 11.82 1.17
CA CYS A 68 -0.77 11.72 2.63
C CYS A 68 0.26 10.68 3.14
N LEU A 69 0.34 9.52 2.47
CA LEU A 69 1.32 8.48 2.82
C LEU A 69 2.75 8.96 2.59
N LYS A 70 3.00 9.66 1.47
CA LYS A 70 4.31 10.23 1.16
C LYS A 70 4.74 11.24 2.22
N GLU A 71 3.86 12.16 2.60
CA GLU A 71 4.15 13.13 3.67
C GLU A 71 4.43 12.46 5.01
N ALA A 72 3.71 11.39 5.35
CA ALA A 72 3.98 10.62 6.58
C ALA A 72 5.37 9.96 6.54
N VAL A 73 5.75 9.37 5.40
CA VAL A 73 7.08 8.77 5.18
C VAL A 73 8.17 9.83 5.26
N ASP A 74 7.98 10.98 4.59
CA ASP A 74 8.96 12.07 4.57
C ASP A 74 9.15 12.68 5.97
N ARG A 75 8.06 12.87 6.73
CA ARG A 75 8.13 13.28 8.15
C ARG A 75 8.88 12.27 9.02
N LYS A 76 8.62 10.97 8.83
CA LYS A 76 9.36 9.92 9.56
C LYS A 76 10.85 9.98 9.24
N LYS A 77 11.19 10.15 7.96
CA LYS A 77 12.57 10.24 7.50
C LYS A 77 13.27 11.47 8.08
N SER A 78 12.65 12.64 8.04
CA SER A 78 13.23 13.87 8.60
C SER A 78 13.52 13.75 10.10
N TYR A 79 12.63 13.13 10.88
CA TYR A 79 12.88 12.87 12.30
C TYR A 79 14.04 11.91 12.56
N VAL A 80 14.17 10.86 11.73
CA VAL A 80 15.29 9.91 11.84
C VAL A 80 16.60 10.60 11.46
N ASP A 81 16.61 11.34 10.35
CA ASP A 81 17.82 11.99 9.83
C ASP A 81 18.30 13.11 10.78
N LEU A 82 17.40 13.87 11.41
CA LEU A 82 17.76 14.85 12.46
C LEU A 82 18.43 14.22 13.69
N LYS A 83 18.11 12.96 14.00
CA LYS A 83 18.65 12.23 15.16
C LYS A 83 19.83 11.32 14.79
N ARG A 84 20.18 11.22 13.51
CA ARG A 84 21.36 10.48 13.05
C ARG A 84 22.60 11.29 13.37
N VAL A 85 23.43 10.75 14.24
CA VAL A 85 24.79 11.22 14.50
C VAL A 85 25.72 10.17 13.91
N ASP A 86 26.70 10.59 13.11
CA ASP A 86 27.79 9.71 12.67
C ASP A 86 28.62 9.33 13.90
N ARG A 87 28.25 8.20 14.52
CA ARG A 87 28.93 7.66 15.68
C ARG A 87 29.90 6.59 15.21
N LYS A 88 31.20 6.85 15.38
CA LYS A 88 32.24 5.82 15.22
C LYS A 88 32.35 5.11 16.55
N PHE A 89 32.25 3.78 16.51
CA PHE A 89 32.45 2.95 17.69
C PHE A 89 33.89 2.48 17.73
N GLU A 90 34.52 2.59 18.90
CA GLU A 90 35.83 1.98 19.12
C GLU A 90 35.69 0.52 19.59
N LEU A 91 36.72 -0.29 19.33
CA LEU A 91 36.79 -1.67 19.79
C LEU A 91 36.74 -1.71 21.33
N GLY A 92 35.59 -2.10 21.88
CA GLY A 92 35.37 -2.24 23.32
C GLY A 92 34.35 -1.27 23.92
N GLU A 93 33.77 -0.35 23.13
CA GLU A 93 32.58 0.40 23.56
C GLU A 93 31.38 -0.55 23.74
N LYS A 94 30.70 -0.44 24.89
CA LYS A 94 29.40 -1.08 25.16
C LYS A 94 28.27 -0.07 25.02
#